data_AF-A0A4P6QAM7-F1
#
_entry.id   AF-A0A4P6QAM7-F1
#
_cell.length_a   1.000
_cell.length_b   1.000
_cell.length_c   1.000
_cell.angle_alpha   90.00
_cell.angle_beta   90.00
_cell.angle_gamma   90.00
#
_symmetry.space_group_name_H-M   'P 1'
#
loop_
_entity.id
_entity.type
_entity.pdbx_description
1 polymer ?
#
loop_
_entity_poly.entity_id
_entity_poly.type
_entity_poly.pdbx_seq_one_letter_code
_entity_poly.pdbx_strand_id
1 'polypeptide(L)'
;MHTPTAHAVSAARRGPAADERAARPSDPAPDADPAFTEPDLRIPAGRTGIARFLLVLLPSLAAAAVLVAMTAQGGIAASFAVSGQSFKLSADRLEGTGFSQYVGVATTADGDHAAAVAVIDEARLSDLCQSVLVDTPVGEVTLLVRAGRDGQPVTARNLVIDMRQLSGDAHFTDMEIGRDAGTLSLGADATAPIGGFSQSGGTVRITGLRQHAYAVNAGTLKLNGLRLGIEPGDRECF
;
A
#
# COMPACT_ATOMS: atom_id res chain seq x y z
N MET A 1 18.36 -0.41 -33.60
CA MET A 1 17.69 -0.22 -34.90
C MET A 1 17.09 -1.55 -35.34
N HIS A 2 15.75 -1.68 -35.41
CA HIS A 2 15.06 -2.59 -36.34
C HIS A 2 13.52 -2.40 -36.31
N THR A 3 13.03 -1.82 -37.38
CA THR A 3 11.64 -1.72 -37.90
C THR A 3 11.80 -1.34 -39.39
N PRO A 4 10.84 -1.57 -40.31
CA PRO A 4 9.41 -1.79 -40.10
C PRO A 4 8.96 -3.20 -40.58
N THR A 5 7.74 -3.52 -41.04
CA THR A 5 7.04 -3.00 -42.24
C THR A 5 5.53 -3.28 -42.14
N ALA A 6 4.69 -2.42 -42.73
CA ALA A 6 3.24 -2.62 -42.82
C ALA A 6 2.79 -3.11 -44.20
N HIS A 7 1.67 -3.85 -44.27
CA HIS A 7 0.99 -4.21 -45.52
C HIS A 7 -0.32 -3.41 -45.70
N ALA A 8 -0.78 -3.29 -46.95
CA ALA A 8 -1.82 -2.37 -47.39
C ALA A 8 -2.65 -2.97 -48.55
N VAL A 9 -3.50 -2.12 -49.17
CA VAL A 9 -4.33 -2.39 -50.38
C VAL A 9 -5.57 -3.28 -50.06
N SER A 10 -6.83 -2.83 -50.11
CA SER A 10 -7.60 -1.94 -51.02
C SER A 10 -8.10 -2.62 -52.31
N ALA A 11 -9.42 -2.80 -52.43
CA ALA A 11 -10.10 -3.29 -53.62
C ALA A 11 -11.47 -2.60 -53.78
N ALA A 12 -11.95 -2.44 -55.02
CA ALA A 12 -13.16 -1.69 -55.37
C ALA A 12 -13.80 -2.21 -56.68
N ARG A 13 -14.91 -1.58 -57.13
CA ARG A 13 -15.78 -1.85 -58.32
C ARG A 13 -16.97 -2.79 -58.02
N ARG A 14 -18.14 -2.72 -58.68
CA ARG A 14 -18.83 -1.72 -59.57
C ARG A 14 -20.33 -2.12 -59.68
N GLY A 15 -21.21 -1.21 -60.15
CA GLY A 15 -22.58 -1.54 -60.63
C GLY A 15 -22.59 -2.16 -62.06
N PRO A 16 -23.72 -2.21 -62.84
CA PRO A 16 -24.81 -1.19 -62.90
C PRO A 16 -26.26 -1.70 -63.23
N ALA A 17 -27.22 -0.75 -63.44
CA ALA A 17 -28.48 -0.88 -64.26
C ALA A 17 -29.60 -1.84 -63.73
N ALA A 18 -30.83 -2.01 -64.27
CA ALA A 18 -31.77 -1.30 -65.21
C ALA A 18 -33.15 -2.06 -65.22
N ASP A 19 -34.29 -1.60 -65.75
CA ASP A 19 -34.96 -0.27 -65.81
C ASP A 19 -36.46 -0.38 -66.29
N GLU A 20 -37.17 0.75 -66.39
CA GLU A 20 -38.51 1.03 -67.01
C GLU A 20 -39.82 0.23 -66.72
N ARG A 21 -40.81 0.98 -66.20
CA ARG A 21 -42.26 1.07 -66.55
C ARG A 21 -43.06 -0.14 -67.10
N ALA A 22 -44.15 -0.49 -66.39
CA ALA A 22 -45.50 -0.69 -66.96
C ALA A 22 -46.59 -0.68 -65.86
N ALA A 23 -47.88 -0.47 -66.20
CA ALA A 23 -48.99 -0.42 -65.24
C ALA A 23 -50.21 -1.27 -65.66
N ARG A 24 -50.89 -1.89 -64.68
CA ARG A 24 -52.26 -2.46 -64.79
C ARG A 24 -52.97 -2.42 -63.42
N PRO A 25 -54.25 -2.00 -63.34
CA PRO A 25 -55.06 -2.05 -62.10
C PRO A 25 -56.24 -3.05 -62.15
N SER A 26 -56.49 -3.73 -61.02
CA SER A 26 -57.67 -4.54 -60.57
C SER A 26 -57.12 -5.70 -59.71
N ASP A 27 -57.58 -6.02 -58.50
CA ASP A 27 -58.92 -5.94 -57.90
C ASP A 27 -58.89 -5.56 -56.39
N PRO A 28 -60.06 -5.31 -55.73
CA PRO A 28 -60.14 -5.00 -54.30
C PRO A 28 -59.98 -6.21 -53.36
N ALA A 29 -59.75 -5.93 -52.07
CA ALA A 29 -59.35 -6.92 -51.05
C ALA A 29 -60.52 -7.60 -50.31
N PRO A 30 -60.26 -8.74 -49.64
CA PRO A 30 -60.93 -9.15 -48.41
C PRO A 30 -60.22 -8.57 -47.16
N ASP A 31 -60.98 -8.33 -46.09
CA ASP A 31 -60.51 -7.61 -44.88
C ASP A 31 -59.81 -8.46 -43.80
N ALA A 32 -59.13 -7.74 -42.88
CA ALA A 32 -58.59 -8.16 -41.56
C ALA A 32 -57.48 -9.24 -41.56
N ASP A 33 -56.28 -8.97 -41.04
CA ASP A 33 -56.03 -8.64 -39.62
C ASP A 33 -55.04 -7.46 -39.41
N PRO A 34 -55.05 -6.77 -38.25
CA PRO A 34 -54.11 -5.70 -37.94
C PRO A 34 -52.71 -6.25 -37.61
N ALA A 35 -51.68 -5.63 -38.18
CA ALA A 35 -50.30 -6.06 -37.98
C ALA A 35 -49.85 -5.98 -36.51
N PHE A 36 -49.09 -6.98 -36.07
CA PHE A 36 -48.25 -6.88 -34.87
C PHE A 36 -47.15 -5.84 -35.11
N THR A 37 -47.40 -4.59 -34.74
CA THR A 37 -46.38 -3.54 -34.72
C THR A 37 -45.31 -3.91 -33.70
N GLU A 38 -44.13 -4.31 -34.18
CA GLU A 38 -42.96 -4.49 -33.32
C GLU A 38 -42.69 -3.19 -32.53
N PRO A 39 -42.48 -3.26 -31.21
CA PRO A 39 -42.21 -2.07 -30.42
C PRO A 39 -40.85 -1.51 -30.82
N ASP A 40 -40.87 -0.42 -31.59
CA ASP A 40 -39.72 0.32 -32.13
C ASP A 40 -38.77 0.74 -30.99
N LEU A 41 -37.81 -0.15 -30.67
CA LEU A 41 -36.98 -0.11 -29.46
C LEU A 41 -35.82 0.88 -29.63
N ARG A 42 -36.19 2.15 -29.84
CA ARG A 42 -35.29 3.30 -29.86
C ARG A 42 -34.66 3.47 -28.48
N ILE A 43 -33.52 2.83 -28.26
CA ILE A 43 -32.66 3.16 -27.11
C ILE A 43 -32.39 4.67 -27.18
N PRO A 44 -32.88 5.48 -26.22
CA PRO A 44 -32.75 6.92 -26.31
C PRO A 44 -31.29 7.29 -26.13
N ALA A 45 -30.64 7.75 -27.21
CA ALA A 45 -29.24 8.14 -27.19
C ALA A 45 -29.03 9.23 -26.11
N GLY A 46 -28.38 8.85 -25.01
CA GLY A 46 -28.31 9.62 -23.77
C GLY A 46 -27.51 10.91 -23.92
N ARG A 47 -28.15 11.97 -24.42
CA ARG A 47 -27.57 13.31 -24.55
C ARG A 47 -27.48 14.00 -23.18
N THR A 48 -26.48 13.61 -22.39
CA THR A 48 -25.94 14.47 -21.34
C THR A 48 -25.41 15.75 -21.99
N GLY A 49 -26.24 16.80 -22.01
CA GLY A 49 -25.85 18.09 -22.60
C GLY A 49 -24.55 18.59 -21.98
N ILE A 50 -23.58 18.97 -22.81
CA ILE A 50 -22.18 19.22 -22.40
C ILE A 50 -22.10 20.20 -21.21
N ALA A 51 -22.96 21.23 -21.19
CA ALA A 51 -23.06 22.16 -20.07
C ALA A 51 -23.45 21.49 -18.73
N ARG A 52 -24.39 20.54 -18.73
CA ARG A 52 -24.78 19.76 -17.54
C ARG A 52 -23.71 18.78 -17.12
N PHE A 53 -23.01 18.17 -18.08
CA PHE A 53 -21.87 17.30 -17.81
C PHE A 53 -20.73 18.08 -17.14
N LEU A 54 -20.33 19.24 -17.70
CA LEU A 54 -19.30 20.11 -17.13
C LEU A 54 -19.71 20.68 -15.76
N LEU A 55 -20.99 21.02 -15.56
CA LEU A 55 -21.51 21.53 -14.28
C LEU A 55 -21.34 20.52 -13.12
N VAL A 56 -21.32 19.21 -13.40
CA VAL A 56 -21.01 18.17 -12.40
C VAL A 56 -19.52 17.81 -12.41
N LEU A 57 -18.91 17.67 -13.58
CA LEU A 57 -17.51 17.26 -13.72
C LEU A 57 -16.54 18.26 -13.07
N LEU A 58 -16.74 19.57 -13.27
CA LEU A 58 -15.84 20.60 -12.77
C LEU A 58 -15.76 20.64 -11.23
N PRO A 59 -16.87 20.67 -10.46
CA PRO A 59 -16.78 20.59 -9.00
C PRO A 59 -16.28 19.22 -8.51
N SER A 60 -16.58 18.10 -9.21
CA SER A 60 -16.01 16.80 -8.87
C SER A 60 -14.48 16.75 -9.05
N LEU A 61 -13.96 17.30 -10.16
CA LEU A 61 -12.52 17.41 -10.40
C LEU A 61 -11.85 18.40 -9.43
N ALA A 62 -12.51 19.51 -9.08
CA ALA A 62 -12.02 20.44 -8.08
C ALA A 62 -11.93 19.79 -6.69
N ALA A 63 -12.96 19.05 -6.27
CA ALA A 63 -12.94 18.30 -5.01
C ALA A 63 -11.83 17.22 -5.01
N ALA A 64 -11.68 16.46 -6.11
CA ALA A 64 -10.59 15.49 -6.25
C ALA A 64 -9.20 16.15 -6.19
N ALA A 65 -9.01 17.29 -6.86
CA ALA A 65 -7.76 18.04 -6.84
C ALA A 65 -7.45 18.61 -5.44
N VAL A 66 -8.46 19.08 -4.70
CA VAL A 66 -8.30 19.51 -3.30
C VAL A 66 -7.89 18.34 -2.41
N LEU A 67 -8.54 17.17 -2.53
CA LEU A 67 -8.17 15.98 -1.77
C LEU A 67 -6.73 15.54 -2.07
N VAL A 68 -6.34 15.47 -3.34
CA VAL A 68 -4.96 15.15 -3.76
C VAL A 68 -3.96 16.18 -3.25
N ALA A 69 -4.29 17.47 -3.27
CA ALA A 69 -3.43 18.54 -2.74
C ALA A 69 -3.27 18.44 -1.22
N MET A 70 -4.34 18.14 -0.47
CA MET A 70 -4.24 17.96 0.98
C MET A 70 -3.47 16.67 1.34
N THR A 71 -3.62 15.58 0.58
CA THR A 71 -2.77 14.39 0.75
C THR A 71 -1.30 14.70 0.45
N ALA A 72 -0.99 15.44 -0.62
CA ALA A 72 0.37 15.87 -0.95
C ALA A 72 0.99 16.85 0.07
N GLN A 73 0.17 17.46 0.93
CA GLN A 73 0.57 18.32 2.04
C GLN A 73 0.45 17.64 3.42
N GLY A 74 0.20 16.32 3.47
CA GLY A 74 0.03 15.55 4.71
C GLY A 74 -1.30 15.76 5.45
N GLY A 75 -2.12 16.73 5.05
CA GLY A 75 -3.40 17.08 5.68
C GLY A 75 -4.50 16.02 5.59
N ILE A 76 -4.32 14.98 4.77
CA ILE A 76 -5.07 13.72 4.89
C ILE A 76 -4.09 12.55 4.93
N ALA A 77 -3.38 12.43 6.05
CA ALA A 77 -2.80 11.16 6.46
C ALA A 77 -3.94 10.15 6.70
N ALA A 78 -4.05 9.13 5.84
CA ALA A 78 -4.95 8.00 6.06
C ALA A 78 -4.58 7.36 7.40
N SER A 79 -5.47 7.47 8.39
CA SER A 79 -5.06 7.71 9.78
C SER A 79 -4.64 6.45 10.55
N PHE A 80 -3.59 5.78 10.07
CA PHE A 80 -2.69 4.96 10.88
C PHE A 80 -1.73 5.85 11.67
N ALA A 81 -2.27 6.86 12.35
CA ALA A 81 -1.53 7.59 13.37
C ALA A 81 -1.19 6.59 14.47
N VAL A 82 0.09 6.21 14.56
CA VAL A 82 0.53 5.23 15.54
C VAL A 82 0.38 5.83 16.94
N SER A 83 0.22 5.00 17.97
CA SER A 83 0.08 5.48 19.36
C SER A 83 1.18 6.50 19.68
N GLY A 84 0.84 7.58 20.38
CA GLY A 84 1.80 8.59 20.86
C GLY A 84 2.70 8.09 21.99
N GLN A 85 2.96 6.79 22.02
CA GLN A 85 3.70 6.06 23.04
C GLN A 85 4.65 5.12 22.31
N SER A 86 5.96 5.34 22.45
CA SER A 86 6.95 4.36 21.97
C SER A 86 6.85 3.08 22.79
N PHE A 87 6.65 1.93 22.14
CA PHE A 87 6.61 0.63 22.81
C PHE A 87 8.02 0.03 22.93
N LYS A 88 8.19 -0.87 23.90
CA LYS A 88 9.44 -1.63 24.07
C LYS A 88 9.36 -2.95 23.30
N LEU A 89 10.45 -3.29 22.61
CA LEU A 89 10.62 -4.59 21.95
C LEU A 89 11.99 -5.16 22.30
N SER A 90 12.06 -6.42 22.70
CA SER A 90 13.31 -7.15 22.90
C SER A 90 13.30 -8.54 22.28
N ALA A 91 14.49 -9.05 21.98
CA ALA A 91 14.72 -10.42 21.54
C ALA A 91 16.12 -10.90 21.96
N ASP A 92 16.26 -12.16 22.35
CA ASP A 92 17.58 -12.76 22.63
C ASP A 92 18.51 -12.67 21.41
N ARG A 93 17.92 -12.81 20.21
CA ARG A 93 18.61 -12.65 18.93
C ARG A 93 17.68 -12.19 17.82
N LEU A 94 18.21 -11.34 16.95
CA LEU A 94 17.70 -11.07 15.61
C LEU A 94 18.76 -11.52 14.60
N GLU A 95 18.35 -12.28 13.58
CA GLU A 95 19.15 -12.64 12.40
C GLU A 95 18.39 -12.18 11.16
N GLY A 96 19.01 -11.40 10.27
CA GLY A 96 18.34 -10.86 9.10
C GLY A 96 19.23 -10.61 7.89
N THR A 97 18.60 -10.41 6.73
CA THR A 97 19.24 -10.20 5.43
C THR A 97 18.66 -8.97 4.73
N GLY A 98 19.47 -8.29 3.90
CA GLY A 98 19.04 -7.08 3.22
C GLY A 98 18.79 -5.93 4.21
N PHE A 99 19.77 -5.67 5.08
CA PHE A 99 19.66 -4.61 6.08
C PHE A 99 19.88 -3.24 5.41
N SER A 100 18.98 -2.30 5.68
CA SER A 100 19.17 -0.88 5.39
C SER A 100 18.68 -0.05 6.56
N GLN A 101 19.36 1.04 6.89
CA GLN A 101 18.90 2.00 7.89
C GLN A 101 19.22 3.43 7.49
N TYR A 102 18.28 4.34 7.76
CA TYR A 102 18.39 5.77 7.51
C TYR A 102 17.66 6.57 8.59
N VAL A 103 17.87 7.89 8.61
CA VAL A 103 17.08 8.80 9.47
C VAL A 103 15.83 9.22 8.73
N GLY A 104 14.67 9.01 9.36
CA GLY A 104 13.34 9.39 8.87
C GLY A 104 12.49 10.02 9.97
N VAL A 105 11.18 10.06 9.72
CA VAL A 105 10.17 10.62 10.63
C VAL A 105 9.09 9.58 10.88
N ALA A 106 8.72 9.37 12.14
CA ALA A 106 7.56 8.60 12.55
C ALA A 106 6.45 9.56 12.97
N THR A 107 5.33 9.54 12.26
CA THR A 107 4.14 10.34 12.59
C THR A 107 3.22 9.56 13.53
N THR A 108 3.08 10.05 14.76
CA THR A 108 2.23 9.48 15.82
C THR A 108 1.08 10.43 16.17
N ALA A 109 0.16 9.98 17.02
CA ALA A 109 -1.00 10.77 17.43
C ALA A 109 -0.67 12.08 18.18
N ASP A 110 0.54 12.22 18.73
CA ASP A 110 1.03 13.41 19.44
C ASP A 110 1.93 14.33 18.60
N GLY A 111 2.46 13.86 17.46
CA GLY A 111 3.29 14.67 16.56
C GLY A 111 4.20 13.87 15.63
N ASP A 112 5.15 14.57 15.01
CA ASP A 112 6.22 13.97 14.20
C ASP A 112 7.49 13.79 15.05
N HIS A 113 7.99 12.55 15.11
CA HIS A 113 9.21 12.20 15.85
C HIS A 113 10.34 11.79 14.91
N ALA A 114 11.58 12.20 15.22
CA ALA A 114 12.75 11.70 14.51
C ALA A 114 12.98 10.21 14.81
N ALA A 115 13.08 9.39 13.76
CA ALA A 115 13.22 7.95 13.87
C ALA A 115 14.44 7.44 13.09
N ALA A 116 15.15 6.46 13.67
CA ALA A 116 16.02 5.58 12.91
C ALA A 116 15.15 4.50 12.25
N VAL A 117 14.91 4.64 10.94
CA VAL A 117 14.11 3.69 10.15
C VAL A 117 15.02 2.55 9.73
N ALA A 118 14.72 1.31 10.14
CA ALA A 118 15.43 0.12 9.69
C ALA A 118 14.53 -0.76 8.82
N VAL A 119 15.05 -1.22 7.68
CA VAL A 119 14.39 -2.12 6.73
C VAL A 119 15.19 -3.43 6.65
N ILE A 120 14.50 -4.58 6.67
CA ILE A 120 15.09 -5.92 6.61
C ILE A 120 14.19 -6.84 5.75
N ASP A 121 14.73 -7.44 4.69
CA ASP A 121 13.95 -8.23 3.72
C ASP A 121 13.45 -9.57 4.31
N GLU A 122 14.31 -10.29 5.03
CA GLU A 122 13.93 -11.41 5.90
C GLU A 122 14.54 -11.22 7.29
N ALA A 123 13.75 -11.47 8.34
CA ALA A 123 14.24 -11.49 9.72
C ALA A 123 13.72 -12.71 10.49
N ARG A 124 14.56 -13.22 11.41
CA ARG A 124 14.26 -14.28 12.36
C ARG A 124 14.60 -13.79 13.76
N LEU A 125 13.63 -13.84 14.69
CA LEU A 125 13.80 -13.36 16.06
C LEU A 125 13.51 -14.48 17.07
N SER A 126 14.42 -14.70 18.02
CA SER A 126 14.25 -15.68 19.11
C SER A 126 13.91 -15.00 20.43
N ASP A 127 12.97 -15.58 21.17
CA ASP A 127 12.32 -15.00 22.36
C ASP A 127 11.93 -13.52 22.19
N LEU A 128 11.03 -13.26 21.25
CA LEU A 128 10.43 -11.93 21.09
C LEU A 128 9.57 -11.61 22.32
N CYS A 129 9.84 -10.46 22.94
CA CYS A 129 8.97 -9.79 23.88
C CYS A 129 8.64 -8.39 23.34
N GLN A 130 7.37 -8.01 23.33
CA GLN A 130 6.92 -6.64 23.04
C GLN A 130 5.96 -6.21 24.15
N SER A 131 6.18 -5.02 24.71
CA SER A 131 5.33 -4.43 25.75
C SER A 131 4.97 -2.98 25.43
N VAL A 132 3.76 -2.58 25.80
CA VAL A 132 3.37 -1.16 25.89
C VAL A 132 2.56 -0.95 27.16
N LEU A 133 2.95 0.08 27.92
CA LEU A 133 2.26 0.53 29.12
C LEU A 133 1.10 1.46 28.72
N VAL A 134 -0.10 1.19 29.22
CA VAL A 134 -1.34 1.86 28.81
C VAL A 134 -2.16 2.27 30.03
N ASP A 135 -2.43 3.56 30.15
CA ASP A 135 -3.43 4.09 31.10
C ASP A 135 -4.85 3.70 30.65
N THR A 136 -5.62 3.11 31.56
CA THR A 136 -7.03 2.76 31.31
C THR A 136 -7.94 3.26 32.45
N PRO A 137 -9.26 3.38 32.22
CA PRO A 137 -10.21 3.74 33.27
C PRO A 137 -10.28 2.77 34.47
N VAL A 138 -9.63 1.61 34.41
CA VAL A 138 -9.52 0.64 35.51
C VAL A 138 -8.11 0.55 36.11
N GLY A 139 -7.19 1.42 35.69
CA GLY A 139 -5.80 1.48 36.12
C GLY A 139 -4.80 1.36 34.96
N GLU A 140 -3.52 1.54 35.29
CA GLU A 140 -2.38 1.26 34.41
C GLU A 140 -2.31 -0.26 34.12
N VAL A 141 -2.09 -0.65 32.85
CA VAL A 141 -1.87 -2.05 32.44
C VAL A 141 -0.77 -2.14 31.38
N THR A 142 -0.04 -3.24 31.37
CA THR A 142 0.88 -3.57 30.27
C THR A 142 0.21 -4.53 29.29
N LEU A 143 0.05 -4.10 28.04
CA LEU A 143 -0.25 -5.00 26.92
C LEU A 143 1.04 -5.71 26.50
N LEU A 144 1.01 -7.04 26.43
CA LEU A 144 2.21 -7.87 26.37
C LEU A 144 2.08 -8.97 25.32
N VAL A 145 3.06 -9.02 24.40
CA VAL A 145 3.19 -10.02 23.34
C VAL A 145 4.49 -10.78 23.55
N ARG A 146 4.41 -12.12 23.57
CA ARG A 146 5.60 -13.01 23.58
C ARG A 146 5.48 -14.07 22.49
N ALA A 147 6.58 -14.36 21.79
CA ALA A 147 6.66 -15.35 20.72
C ALA A 147 8.12 -15.80 20.49
N GLY A 148 8.38 -16.72 19.56
CA GLY A 148 9.75 -17.05 19.13
C GLY A 148 10.53 -17.99 20.07
N ARG A 149 9.84 -18.71 20.96
CA ARG A 149 10.41 -19.59 21.99
C ARG A 149 10.55 -21.04 21.51
N ASP A 150 11.14 -21.89 22.37
CA ASP A 150 11.15 -23.35 22.22
C ASP A 150 11.72 -23.84 20.87
N GLY A 151 12.74 -23.13 20.36
CA GLY A 151 13.40 -23.42 19.08
C GLY A 151 12.65 -22.95 17.83
N GLN A 152 11.47 -22.33 17.96
CA GLN A 152 10.67 -21.85 16.85
C GLN A 152 10.67 -20.30 16.80
N PRO A 153 11.65 -19.66 16.13
CA PRO A 153 11.75 -18.20 16.09
C PRO A 153 10.56 -17.54 15.38
N VAL A 154 10.26 -16.30 15.72
CA VAL A 154 9.40 -15.42 14.91
C VAL A 154 10.07 -15.23 13.55
N THR A 155 9.30 -15.22 12.46
CA THR A 155 9.82 -14.89 11.13
C THR A 155 9.06 -13.73 10.52
N ALA A 156 9.78 -12.71 10.02
CA ALA A 156 9.21 -11.58 9.30
C ALA A 156 9.78 -11.50 7.87
N ARG A 157 8.99 -10.93 6.96
CA ARG A 157 9.39 -10.52 5.60
C ARG A 157 9.01 -9.06 5.38
N ASN A 158 9.83 -8.33 4.64
CA ASN A 158 9.62 -6.91 4.32
C ASN A 158 9.38 -6.11 5.62
N LEU A 159 10.28 -6.28 6.59
CA LEU A 159 10.17 -5.73 7.94
C LEU A 159 10.71 -4.29 7.95
N VAL A 160 9.89 -3.34 8.40
CA VAL A 160 10.23 -1.93 8.60
C VAL A 160 10.02 -1.60 10.08
N ILE A 161 11.01 -0.98 10.72
CA ILE A 161 10.97 -0.61 12.14
C ILE A 161 11.38 0.85 12.29
N ASP A 162 10.48 1.66 12.83
CA ASP A 162 10.72 3.07 13.13
C ASP A 162 11.06 3.18 14.61
N MET A 163 12.32 3.46 14.96
CA MET A 163 12.77 3.42 16.37
C MET A 163 13.46 4.70 16.83
N ARG A 164 13.22 5.06 18.10
CA ARG A 164 13.97 6.12 18.81
C ARG A 164 15.35 5.63 19.24
N GLN A 165 15.47 4.35 19.55
CA GLN A 165 16.66 3.78 20.19
C GLN A 165 16.74 2.26 19.97
N LEU A 166 17.95 1.76 19.78
CA LEU A 166 18.31 0.34 19.77
C LEU A 166 19.54 0.11 20.66
N SER A 167 19.62 -1.05 21.30
CA SER A 167 20.79 -1.56 22.01
C SER A 167 20.87 -3.08 21.89
N GLY A 168 22.09 -3.61 22.02
CA GLY A 168 22.44 -5.02 21.79
C GLY A 168 23.77 -5.13 21.05
N ASP A 169 24.42 -6.30 21.11
CA ASP A 169 25.66 -6.56 20.39
C ASP A 169 25.34 -6.89 18.93
N ALA A 170 25.89 -6.12 17.97
CA ALA A 170 25.58 -6.24 16.55
C ALA A 170 26.80 -6.63 15.70
N HIS A 171 26.59 -7.55 14.76
CA HIS A 171 27.55 -7.95 13.73
C HIS A 171 26.88 -7.87 12.35
N PHE A 172 27.58 -7.27 11.38
CA PHE A 172 27.10 -7.10 10.00
C PHE A 172 28.07 -7.75 9.01
N THR A 173 27.59 -8.15 7.84
CA THR A 173 28.44 -8.42 6.67
C THR A 173 28.18 -7.38 5.59
N ASP A 174 29.20 -7.13 4.77
CA ASP A 174 29.08 -6.31 3.56
C ASP A 174 28.57 -4.88 3.86
N MET A 175 29.03 -4.32 4.99
CA MET A 175 28.49 -3.11 5.59
C MET A 175 29.01 -1.84 4.89
N GLU A 176 28.08 -1.04 4.37
CA GLU A 176 28.30 0.30 3.82
C GLU A 176 27.72 1.34 4.78
N ILE A 177 28.44 2.44 5.05
CA ILE A 177 28.04 3.48 6.00
C ILE A 177 28.32 4.86 5.38
N GLY A 178 27.38 5.80 5.52
CA GLY A 178 27.51 7.14 4.95
C GLY A 178 27.10 7.22 3.48
N ARG A 179 26.21 6.32 3.04
CA ARG A 179 25.60 6.40 1.71
C ARG A 179 24.48 7.45 1.69
N ASP A 180 24.14 7.93 0.49
CA ASP A 180 22.93 8.72 0.26
C ASP A 180 21.70 7.80 0.41
N ALA A 181 20.78 8.15 1.30
CA ALA A 181 19.62 7.33 1.61
C ALA A 181 18.66 7.15 0.43
N GLY A 182 18.57 8.12 -0.49
CA GLY A 182 17.84 8.00 -1.74
C GLY A 182 18.45 7.01 -2.75
N THR A 183 19.63 6.42 -2.46
CA THR A 183 20.24 5.34 -3.26
C THR A 183 20.00 3.94 -2.68
N LEU A 184 19.24 3.81 -1.59
CA LEU A 184 18.88 2.51 -1.02
C LEU A 184 17.84 1.80 -1.91
N SER A 185 18.11 0.54 -2.23
CA SER A 185 17.11 -0.36 -2.84
C SER A 185 16.28 -0.99 -1.73
N LEU A 186 15.28 -0.26 -1.24
CA LEU A 186 14.40 -0.73 -0.16
C LEU A 186 13.31 -1.68 -0.66
N GLY A 187 13.04 -2.73 0.13
CA GLY A 187 11.79 -3.48 0.04
C GLY A 187 10.61 -2.73 0.70
N ALA A 188 9.48 -3.43 0.83
CA ALA A 188 8.31 -2.97 1.60
C ALA A 188 7.65 -1.64 1.16
N ASP A 189 7.81 -1.24 -0.11
CA ASP A 189 7.38 0.06 -0.66
C ASP A 189 7.95 1.29 0.07
N ALA A 190 8.98 1.10 0.91
CA ALA A 190 9.62 2.17 1.66
C ALA A 190 10.45 3.08 0.75
N THR A 191 10.45 4.38 1.05
CA THR A 191 11.25 5.39 0.34
C THR A 191 12.06 6.19 1.35
N ALA A 192 13.34 6.40 1.06
CA ALA A 192 14.27 7.14 1.91
C ALA A 192 14.63 8.52 1.32
N PRO A 193 14.95 9.53 2.16
CA PRO A 193 15.17 10.89 1.70
C PRO A 193 16.51 11.06 0.97
N ILE A 194 16.47 11.59 -0.25
CA ILE A 194 17.66 11.97 -1.04
C ILE A 194 18.52 12.96 -0.24
N GLY A 195 19.85 12.77 -0.25
CA GLY A 195 20.80 13.55 0.53
C GLY A 195 20.86 13.19 2.02
N GLY A 196 19.99 12.29 2.50
CA GLY A 196 20.03 11.78 3.87
C GLY A 196 21.18 10.80 4.11
N PHE A 197 21.64 10.68 5.36
CA PHE A 197 22.57 9.63 5.76
C PHE A 197 21.88 8.26 5.78
N SER A 198 22.52 7.25 5.19
CA SER A 198 22.15 5.86 5.33
C SER A 198 23.34 4.92 5.55
N GLN A 199 22.99 3.71 5.98
CA GLN A 199 23.87 2.56 6.07
C GLN A 199 23.14 1.30 5.59
N SER A 200 23.86 0.35 4.98
CA SER A 200 23.31 -0.87 4.39
C SER A 200 24.25 -2.06 4.62
N GLY A 201 23.73 -3.29 4.62
CA GLY A 201 24.54 -4.50 4.81
C GLY A 201 23.85 -5.78 4.34
N GLY A 202 24.64 -6.74 3.86
CA GLY A 202 24.13 -8.00 3.31
C GLY A 202 23.41 -8.85 4.36
N THR A 203 24.01 -8.98 5.53
CA THR A 203 23.41 -9.66 6.70
C THR A 203 23.59 -8.85 7.98
N VAL A 204 22.66 -9.03 8.92
CA VAL A 204 22.70 -8.45 10.27
C VAL A 204 22.42 -9.53 11.31
N ARG A 205 23.19 -9.53 12.39
CA ARG A 205 23.02 -10.38 13.57
C ARG A 205 23.11 -9.51 14.82
N ILE A 206 22.03 -9.43 15.61
CA ILE A 206 22.01 -8.70 16.88
C ILE A 206 21.69 -9.69 18.00
N THR A 207 22.40 -9.63 19.12
CA THR A 207 22.10 -10.38 20.35
C THR A 207 21.82 -9.46 21.52
N GLY A 208 20.90 -9.86 22.40
CA GLY A 208 20.43 -9.01 23.51
C GLY A 208 19.70 -7.75 23.01
N LEU A 209 18.95 -7.88 21.91
CA LEU A 209 18.24 -6.77 21.27
C LEU A 209 17.23 -6.14 22.24
N ARG A 210 17.31 -4.81 22.41
CA ARG A 210 16.32 -3.99 23.11
C ARG A 210 16.10 -2.69 22.34
N GLN A 211 14.85 -2.39 22.00
CA GLN A 211 14.45 -1.25 21.17
C GLN A 211 13.31 -0.47 21.82
N HIS A 212 13.33 0.86 21.66
CA HIS A 212 12.15 1.70 21.81
C HIS A 212 11.65 2.05 20.41
N ALA A 213 10.56 1.40 19.99
CA ALA A 213 9.96 1.56 18.67
C ALA A 213 8.75 2.49 18.73
N TYR A 214 8.59 3.33 17.71
CA TYR A 214 7.33 3.99 17.40
C TYR A 214 6.41 3.02 16.65
N ALA A 215 6.95 2.34 15.62
CA ALA A 215 6.21 1.40 14.79
C ALA A 215 7.05 0.18 14.38
N VAL A 216 6.37 -0.94 14.13
CA VAL A 216 6.92 -2.14 13.48
C VAL A 216 5.89 -2.61 12.46
N ASN A 217 6.27 -2.59 11.18
CA ASN A 217 5.46 -3.02 10.05
C ASN A 217 6.14 -4.19 9.34
N ALA A 218 5.38 -5.16 8.81
CA ALA A 218 5.95 -6.26 8.04
C ALA A 218 4.97 -6.76 6.97
N GLY A 219 5.45 -6.94 5.74
CA GLY A 219 4.65 -7.54 4.65
C GLY A 219 4.22 -8.98 4.95
N THR A 220 4.93 -9.70 5.81
CA THR A 220 4.44 -10.93 6.45
C THR A 220 5.10 -11.10 7.82
N LEU A 221 4.31 -11.45 8.85
CA LEU A 221 4.81 -11.73 10.20
C LEU A 221 4.23 -13.05 10.71
N LYS A 222 5.09 -13.97 11.14
CA LYS A 222 4.70 -15.27 11.73
C LYS A 222 5.17 -15.37 13.19
N LEU A 223 4.26 -15.15 14.11
CA LEU A 223 4.49 -15.23 15.56
C LEU A 223 4.36 -16.68 16.05
N ASN A 224 5.38 -17.50 15.82
CA ASN A 224 5.41 -18.88 16.33
C ASN A 224 5.35 -18.88 17.87
N GLY A 225 4.46 -19.67 18.45
CA GLY A 225 4.28 -19.75 19.91
C GLY A 225 3.66 -18.48 20.55
N LEU A 226 2.93 -17.67 19.78
CA LEU A 226 2.29 -16.42 20.25
C LEU A 226 1.51 -16.59 21.56
N ARG A 227 1.85 -15.75 22.54
CA ARG A 227 1.07 -15.47 23.75
C ARG A 227 0.81 -13.97 23.81
N LEU A 228 -0.46 -13.59 23.80
CA LEU A 228 -0.94 -12.24 24.02
C LEU A 228 -1.55 -12.18 25.43
N GLY A 229 -1.27 -11.11 26.18
CA GLY A 229 -1.82 -10.90 27.51
C GLY A 229 -1.90 -9.43 27.88
N ILE A 230 -2.65 -9.14 28.93
CA ILE A 230 -2.69 -7.85 29.61
C ILE A 230 -2.37 -8.13 31.07
N GLU A 231 -1.27 -7.58 31.58
CA GLU A 231 -0.88 -7.68 32.99
C GLU A 231 -1.14 -6.34 33.70
N PRO A 232 -1.66 -6.31 34.96
CA PRO A 232 -1.86 -5.04 35.68
C PRO A 232 -0.56 -4.35 36.09
N GLY A 233 -0.50 -3.02 35.90
CA GLY A 233 0.66 -2.17 36.15
C GLY A 233 1.82 -2.39 35.17
N ASP A 234 2.95 -1.72 35.41
CA ASP A 234 4.23 -1.97 34.74
C ASP A 234 4.68 -3.43 34.86
N ARG A 235 4.72 -4.08 33.69
CA ARG A 235 5.23 -5.44 33.41
C ARG A 235 5.98 -5.46 32.08
N GLU A 236 6.67 -4.36 31.78
CA GLU A 236 7.37 -4.20 30.52
C GLU A 236 8.54 -5.17 30.31
N CYS A 237 8.98 -5.32 29.05
CA CYS A 237 9.97 -6.32 28.66
C CYS A 237 11.40 -6.04 29.16
N PHE A 238 11.74 -4.80 29.53
CA PHE A 238 13.02 -4.36 30.09
C PHE A 238 12.95 -2.93 30.64
#